data_AF-A0A1V6BJL3-F1
#
_entry.id   AF-A0A1V6BJL3-F1
#
_cell.length_a   1.000
_cell.length_b   1.000
_cell.length_c   1.000
_cell.angle_alpha   90.00
_cell.angle_beta   90.00
_cell.angle_gamma   90.00
#
_symmetry.space_group_name_H-M   'P 1'
#
loop_
_entity.id
_entity.type
_entity.pdbx_description
1 polymer ?
#
loop_
_entity_poly.entity_id
_entity_poly.type
_entity_poly.pdbx_seq_one_letter_code
_entity_poly.pdbx_strand_id
1 'polypeptide(L)'
;MKRIFQLAFVSVILLILKINYSSAQQNEIITDSIYSDVLNEYRSVKVILPADYKSETTKKYEVIYLTDGEWVVNLFPFIYKFAQDEQYVPPVIIVALPNTYLKKVNQRDRDFLPVNVPSPAISGGADKFISFLKDELRPYIDKNYRTNGNNSLYGHSYGGLFVMYALLTEPQLFDTYYSTDPSMWWNNDFVIKLASEKLGEIKSQKVLWIAGIESTYKGMGIGRMDSVLKLKAPGNLKWKIATFPNEKHNSVRLKAMYDGIKYAYQGFTDGPISFHPMGAILLKDKPAPVFLLNSIPELRYELDGSEPDLSSPKAESRIILNGPADLVLRTFSTTGKYDQTARASYVLGEVYLSLPKPKKITSGGFKYTIYEGVWDKIPDFKKLKAIQTGITDSMFSLKNLPLKKNFALVAEGYVEIAEDGYYLWAIGSNDGSRLYINNTLLIDNDGIHNSENLKSFMIPMQKGFYPLKLEYFQTDESHNLQLIYLTPGAGEPIPVPLKYRYHRN
;
A
#
# COMPACT_ATOMS: atom_id res chain seq x y z
N MET A 1 -16.07 -17.90 30.74
CA MET A 1 -15.79 -16.46 30.55
C MET A 1 -14.36 -16.22 30.01
N LYS A 2 -13.99 -16.81 28.87
CA LYS A 2 -12.64 -16.68 28.25
C LYS A 2 -12.66 -16.35 26.75
N ARG A 3 -13.84 -16.05 26.18
CA ARG A 3 -14.02 -15.77 24.74
C ARG A 3 -14.55 -14.36 24.40
N ILE A 4 -14.77 -13.50 25.40
CA ILE A 4 -15.26 -12.12 25.18
C ILE A 4 -14.09 -11.11 25.05
N PHE A 5 -12.86 -11.51 25.38
CA PHE A 5 -11.68 -10.65 25.37
C PHE A 5 -11.04 -10.42 23.98
N GLN A 6 -11.56 -11.02 22.90
CA GLN A 6 -10.95 -10.94 21.56
C GLN A 6 -11.63 -9.95 20.59
N LEU A 7 -12.79 -9.38 20.93
CA LEU A 7 -13.59 -8.57 19.99
C LEU A 7 -13.65 -7.06 20.29
N ALA A 8 -13.19 -6.62 21.46
CA ALA A 8 -13.16 -5.19 21.80
C ALA A 8 -11.97 -4.45 21.16
N PHE A 9 -10.84 -5.13 20.96
CA PHE A 9 -9.57 -4.54 20.49
C PHE A 9 -9.64 -3.92 19.08
N VAL A 10 -10.62 -4.30 18.26
CA VAL A 10 -10.72 -3.92 16.83
C VAL A 10 -11.85 -2.92 16.57
N SER A 11 -12.83 -2.79 17.48
CA SER A 11 -14.14 -2.27 17.11
C SER A 11 -14.34 -0.75 17.28
N VAL A 12 -13.51 -0.06 18.07
CA VAL A 12 -13.77 1.37 18.42
C VAL A 12 -12.77 2.35 17.79
N ILE A 13 -11.52 1.94 17.54
CA ILE A 13 -10.54 2.82 16.85
C ILE A 13 -10.86 2.97 15.35
N LEU A 14 -11.52 1.98 14.74
CA LEU A 14 -11.95 2.05 13.33
C LEU A 14 -13.22 2.89 13.11
N LEU A 15 -13.99 3.23 14.15
CA LEU A 15 -15.33 3.81 13.97
C LEU A 15 -15.40 5.36 14.02
N ILE A 16 -14.32 6.06 14.40
CA ILE A 16 -14.36 7.53 14.60
C ILE A 16 -13.58 8.33 13.54
N LEU A 17 -12.92 7.68 12.55
CA LEU A 17 -12.10 8.40 11.55
C LEU A 17 -12.38 8.08 10.07
N LYS A 18 -13.56 7.55 9.70
CA LYS A 18 -13.96 7.46 8.28
C LYS A 18 -15.43 7.82 8.05
N ILE A 19 -15.83 9.05 8.38
CA ILE A 19 -16.95 9.68 7.66
C ILE A 19 -16.33 10.63 6.62
N ASN A 20 -15.71 10.03 5.60
CA ASN A 20 -15.54 10.76 4.35
C ASN A 20 -16.89 10.71 3.65
N TYR A 21 -17.52 11.87 3.49
CA TYR A 21 -18.55 12.04 2.48
C TYR A 21 -17.88 11.80 1.12
N SER A 22 -17.83 10.54 0.67
CA SER A 22 -17.49 10.23 -0.72
C SER A 22 -18.68 10.65 -1.57
N SER A 23 -18.64 11.87 -2.07
CA SER A 23 -19.33 12.18 -3.32
C SER A 23 -18.80 11.20 -4.37
N ALA A 24 -19.69 10.35 -4.90
CA ALA A 24 -19.37 9.46 -6.01
C ALA A 24 -19.12 10.30 -7.27
N GLN A 25 -17.94 10.91 -7.37
CA GLN A 25 -17.49 11.54 -8.60
C GLN A 25 -16.95 10.42 -9.48
N GLN A 26 -17.71 10.05 -10.51
CA GLN A 26 -17.23 9.16 -11.55
C GLN A 26 -15.96 9.80 -12.13
N ASN A 27 -14.85 9.04 -12.18
CA ASN A 27 -13.60 9.56 -12.73
C ASN A 27 -13.87 10.08 -14.15
N GLU A 28 -13.46 11.31 -14.40
CA GLU A 28 -13.60 11.95 -15.71
C GLU A 28 -12.83 11.14 -16.76
N ILE A 29 -13.51 10.78 -17.86
CA ILE A 29 -12.89 10.09 -18.99
C ILE A 29 -12.42 11.16 -19.98
N ILE A 30 -11.11 11.39 -20.02
CA ILE A 30 -10.48 12.29 -20.97
C ILE A 30 -10.45 11.59 -22.32
N THR A 31 -11.10 12.16 -23.34
CA THR A 31 -11.07 11.63 -24.71
C THR A 31 -10.06 12.42 -25.52
N ASP A 32 -9.11 11.72 -26.14
CA ASP A 32 -8.07 12.30 -26.98
C ASP A 32 -7.85 11.46 -28.25
N SER A 33 -6.95 11.91 -29.11
CA SER A 33 -6.54 11.20 -30.31
C SER A 33 -5.08 11.47 -30.65
N ILE A 34 -4.41 10.44 -31.15
CA ILE A 34 -3.04 10.51 -31.67
C ILE A 34 -3.06 10.11 -33.15
N TYR A 35 -2.39 10.89 -34.01
CA TYR A 35 -2.12 10.42 -35.37
C TYR A 35 -0.96 9.43 -35.31
N SER A 36 -1.17 8.23 -35.86
CA SER A 36 -0.16 7.19 -35.95
C SER A 36 0.45 7.21 -37.34
N ASP A 37 1.75 7.48 -37.43
CA ASP A 37 2.53 7.35 -38.66
C ASP A 37 2.69 5.85 -39.02
N VAL A 38 2.82 5.00 -38.01
CA VAL A 38 2.92 3.53 -38.17
C VAL A 38 1.67 2.93 -38.82
N LEU A 39 0.48 3.37 -38.38
CA LEU A 39 -0.81 2.86 -38.86
C LEU A 39 -1.42 3.72 -39.97
N ASN A 40 -0.90 4.94 -40.19
CA ASN A 40 -1.42 5.94 -41.11
C ASN A 40 -2.91 6.28 -40.84
N GLU A 41 -3.27 6.46 -39.57
CA GLU A 41 -4.63 6.80 -39.14
C GLU A 41 -4.62 7.50 -37.78
N TYR A 42 -5.69 8.25 -37.48
CA TYR A 42 -5.93 8.71 -36.11
C TYR A 42 -6.43 7.56 -35.24
N ARG A 43 -5.79 7.38 -34.08
CA ARG A 43 -6.20 6.46 -33.02
C ARG A 43 -6.82 7.25 -31.88
N SER A 44 -8.09 6.96 -31.58
CA SER A 44 -8.73 7.49 -30.38
C SER A 44 -8.15 6.82 -29.13
N VAL A 45 -7.99 7.59 -28.07
CA VAL A 45 -7.58 7.11 -26.75
C VAL A 45 -8.50 7.70 -25.70
N LYS A 46 -8.79 6.91 -24.65
CA LYS A 46 -9.55 7.36 -23.50
C LYS A 46 -8.72 7.17 -22.25
N VAL A 47 -8.44 8.25 -21.54
CA VAL A 47 -7.59 8.26 -20.35
C VAL A 47 -8.44 8.50 -19.11
N ILE A 48 -8.28 7.62 -18.12
CA ILE A 48 -8.89 7.73 -16.81
C ILE A 48 -7.76 7.92 -15.80
N LEU A 49 -7.80 9.03 -15.08
CA LEU A 49 -6.82 9.37 -14.05
C LEU A 49 -7.28 8.85 -12.68
N PRO A 50 -6.36 8.46 -11.79
CA PRO A 50 -6.70 8.09 -10.43
C PRO A 50 -7.23 9.31 -9.65
N ALA A 51 -8.07 9.06 -8.65
CA ALA A 51 -8.72 10.14 -7.88
C ALA A 51 -7.73 11.09 -7.19
N ASP A 52 -6.56 10.57 -6.79
CA ASP A 52 -5.49 11.31 -6.14
C ASP A 52 -4.60 12.10 -7.14
N TYR A 53 -4.81 11.98 -8.46
CA TYR A 53 -3.95 12.62 -9.47
C TYR A 53 -3.92 14.15 -9.36
N LYS A 54 -5.00 14.81 -8.92
CA LYS A 54 -4.99 16.28 -8.78
C LYS A 54 -4.32 16.74 -7.49
N SER A 55 -4.46 16.00 -6.40
CA SER A 55 -3.88 16.33 -5.10
C SER A 55 -2.40 15.94 -5.01
N GLU A 56 -2.03 14.78 -5.56
CA GLU A 56 -0.68 14.23 -5.54
C GLU A 56 0.14 14.72 -6.74
N THR A 57 0.67 15.93 -6.62
CA THR A 57 1.34 16.64 -7.73
C THR A 57 2.68 16.04 -8.17
N THR A 58 3.35 15.28 -7.29
CA THR A 58 4.67 14.67 -7.55
C THR A 58 4.60 13.15 -7.78
N LYS A 59 3.48 12.51 -7.42
CA LYS A 59 3.29 11.08 -7.56
C LYS A 59 3.24 10.67 -9.04
N LYS A 60 3.91 9.57 -9.34
CA LYS A 60 3.95 8.93 -10.66
C LYS A 60 3.22 7.58 -10.60
N TYR A 61 2.52 7.24 -11.68
CA TYR A 61 1.56 6.15 -11.70
C TYR A 61 1.92 5.09 -12.73
N GLU A 62 1.50 3.86 -12.44
CA GLU A 62 1.51 2.78 -13.45
C GLU A 62 0.41 3.03 -14.47
N VAL A 63 0.57 2.45 -15.66
CA VAL A 63 -0.41 2.59 -16.74
C VAL A 63 -0.95 1.24 -17.17
N ILE A 64 -2.27 1.09 -17.21
CA ILE A 64 -2.94 -0.10 -17.75
C ILE A 64 -3.57 0.25 -19.09
N TYR A 65 -3.08 -0.38 -20.16
CA TYR A 65 -3.59 -0.26 -21.52
C TYR A 65 -4.65 -1.32 -21.79
N LEU A 66 -5.83 -0.89 -22.23
CA LEU A 66 -6.96 -1.77 -22.50
C LEU A 66 -7.23 -1.82 -24.00
N THR A 67 -6.99 -2.96 -24.64
CA THR A 67 -7.51 -3.19 -26.00
C THR A 67 -9.03 -3.29 -25.97
N ASP A 68 -9.68 -3.13 -27.13
CA ASP A 68 -11.15 -3.11 -27.22
C ASP A 68 -11.78 -2.04 -26.32
N GLY A 69 -11.15 -0.85 -26.28
CA GLY A 69 -11.42 0.20 -25.31
C GLY A 69 -12.89 0.62 -25.28
N GLU A 70 -13.58 0.66 -26.42
CA GLU A 70 -15.00 1.02 -26.44
C GLU A 70 -15.90 0.02 -25.69
N TRP A 71 -15.46 -1.23 -25.51
CA TRP A 71 -16.20 -2.27 -24.80
C TRP A 71 -15.86 -2.37 -23.31
N VAL A 72 -14.68 -1.89 -22.90
CA VAL A 72 -14.18 -2.07 -21.52
C VAL A 72 -13.90 -0.78 -20.76
N VAL A 73 -13.95 0.40 -21.40
CA VAL A 73 -13.64 1.70 -20.79
C VAL A 73 -14.52 2.03 -19.57
N ASN A 74 -15.73 1.46 -19.46
CA ASN A 74 -16.56 1.64 -18.27
C ASN A 74 -16.39 0.48 -17.27
N LEU A 75 -16.31 -0.76 -17.76
CA LEU A 75 -16.29 -1.95 -16.92
C LEU A 75 -14.97 -2.10 -16.15
N PHE A 76 -13.83 -1.95 -16.83
CA PHE A 76 -12.52 -2.16 -16.21
C PHE A 76 -12.24 -1.10 -15.14
N PRO A 77 -12.39 0.22 -15.38
CA PRO A 77 -12.18 1.22 -14.32
C PRO A 77 -13.14 1.06 -13.15
N PHE A 78 -14.38 0.62 -13.38
CA PHE A 78 -15.32 0.31 -12.30
C PHE A 78 -14.80 -0.81 -11.39
N ILE A 79 -14.40 -1.94 -11.98
CA ILE A 79 -13.83 -3.08 -11.23
C ILE A 79 -12.53 -2.67 -10.52
N TYR A 80 -11.69 -1.91 -11.20
CA TYR A 80 -10.42 -1.44 -10.64
C TYR A 80 -10.65 -0.52 -9.44
N LYS A 81 -11.59 0.43 -9.55
CA LYS A 81 -11.95 1.35 -8.46
C LYS A 81 -12.50 0.58 -7.26
N PHE A 82 -13.36 -0.42 -7.49
CA PHE A 82 -13.85 -1.28 -6.42
C PHE A 82 -12.69 -2.00 -5.71
N ALA A 83 -11.77 -2.62 -6.46
CA ALA A 83 -10.60 -3.28 -5.88
C ALA A 83 -9.67 -2.30 -5.14
N GLN A 84 -9.56 -1.06 -5.61
CA GLN A 84 -8.81 0.00 -4.96
C GLN A 84 -9.44 0.43 -3.63
N ASP A 85 -10.77 0.59 -3.59
CA ASP A 85 -11.50 0.94 -2.36
C ASP A 85 -11.36 -0.13 -1.28
N GLU A 86 -11.25 -1.39 -1.70
CA GLU A 86 -10.95 -2.54 -0.86
C GLU A 86 -9.44 -2.77 -0.65
N GLN A 87 -8.59 -1.78 -0.99
CA GLN A 87 -7.14 -1.75 -0.75
C GLN A 87 -6.35 -2.91 -1.41
N TYR A 88 -6.89 -3.55 -2.45
CA TYR A 88 -6.18 -4.65 -3.15
C TYR A 88 -5.19 -4.17 -4.20
N VAL A 89 -5.34 -2.94 -4.70
CA VAL A 89 -4.55 -2.43 -5.83
C VAL A 89 -4.19 -0.95 -5.62
N PRO A 90 -3.03 -0.48 -6.10
CA PRO A 90 -2.65 0.92 -6.03
C PRO A 90 -3.45 1.79 -7.01
N PRO A 91 -3.45 3.12 -6.86
CA PRO A 91 -3.90 4.04 -7.90
C PRO A 91 -3.06 3.91 -9.19
N VAL A 92 -3.73 3.90 -10.35
CA VAL A 92 -3.09 3.79 -11.68
C VAL A 92 -3.79 4.70 -12.69
N ILE A 93 -3.09 5.00 -13.78
CA ILE A 93 -3.69 5.58 -14.98
C ILE A 93 -4.21 4.43 -15.85
N ILE A 94 -5.42 4.58 -16.39
CA ILE A 94 -6.00 3.60 -17.32
C ILE A 94 -6.14 4.26 -18.69
N VAL A 95 -5.62 3.60 -19.71
CA VAL A 95 -5.66 4.06 -21.11
C VAL A 95 -6.43 3.02 -21.94
N ALA A 96 -7.67 3.32 -22.26
CA ALA A 96 -8.48 2.48 -23.15
C ALA A 96 -8.27 2.87 -24.61
N LEU A 97 -8.09 1.87 -25.47
CA LEU A 97 -7.89 2.03 -26.91
C LEU A 97 -9.12 1.54 -27.69
N PRO A 98 -10.07 2.42 -28.03
CA PRO A 98 -11.12 2.09 -28.97
C PRO A 98 -10.58 1.53 -30.29
N ASN A 99 -11.28 0.55 -30.87
CA ASN A 99 -10.98 0.07 -32.20
C ASN A 99 -11.26 1.15 -33.26
N THR A 100 -10.48 1.16 -34.34
CA THR A 100 -10.76 1.99 -35.52
C THR A 100 -11.82 1.34 -36.40
N TYR A 101 -12.71 2.14 -36.99
CA TYR A 101 -13.73 1.68 -37.93
C TYR A 101 -13.53 2.34 -39.30
N LEU A 102 -12.96 1.61 -40.26
CA LEU A 102 -12.80 2.07 -41.64
C LEU A 102 -13.96 1.55 -42.48
N LYS A 103 -14.72 2.46 -43.12
CA LYS A 103 -15.92 2.10 -43.90
C LYS A 103 -16.89 1.18 -43.12
N LYS A 104 -17.08 1.47 -41.83
CA LYS A 104 -17.89 0.68 -40.87
C LYS A 104 -17.36 -0.73 -40.56
N VAL A 105 -16.19 -1.10 -41.06
CA VAL A 105 -15.51 -2.35 -40.71
C VAL A 105 -14.61 -2.11 -39.52
N ASN A 106 -14.83 -2.88 -38.46
CA ASN A 106 -13.97 -2.87 -37.28
C ASN A 106 -12.57 -3.41 -37.67
N GLN A 107 -11.52 -2.62 -37.44
CA GLN A 107 -10.14 -2.97 -37.74
C GLN A 107 -9.48 -3.86 -36.68
N ARG A 108 -10.22 -4.30 -35.66
CA ARG A 108 -9.76 -5.20 -34.60
C ARG A 108 -8.99 -6.43 -35.11
N ASP A 109 -9.51 -7.09 -36.14
CA ASP A 109 -8.87 -8.30 -36.69
C ASP A 109 -7.53 -7.98 -37.37
N ARG A 110 -7.41 -6.79 -37.99
CA ARG A 110 -6.14 -6.26 -38.51
C ARG A 110 -5.15 -6.04 -37.38
N ASP A 111 -5.58 -5.35 -36.33
CA ASP A 111 -4.71 -4.91 -35.25
C ASP A 111 -4.25 -6.05 -34.33
N PHE A 112 -5.07 -7.10 -34.13
CA PHE A 112 -4.80 -8.13 -33.11
C PHE A 112 -4.28 -9.46 -33.67
N LEU A 113 -4.51 -9.76 -34.94
CA LEU A 113 -4.11 -11.04 -35.51
C LEU A 113 -2.74 -10.94 -36.19
N PRO A 114 -1.77 -11.80 -35.80
CA PRO A 114 -0.38 -11.66 -36.24
C PRO A 114 -0.09 -12.19 -37.64
N VAL A 115 -0.90 -13.11 -38.16
CA VAL A 115 -0.69 -13.73 -39.48
C VAL A 115 -1.78 -13.28 -40.44
N ASN A 116 -1.41 -12.91 -41.66
CA ASN A 116 -2.38 -12.65 -42.72
C ASN A 116 -2.98 -13.97 -43.19
N VAL A 117 -4.30 -14.10 -43.10
CA VAL A 117 -5.06 -15.27 -43.55
C VAL A 117 -6.22 -14.84 -44.45
N PRO A 118 -6.73 -15.72 -45.34
CA PRO A 118 -7.86 -15.38 -46.23
C PRO A 118 -9.13 -14.96 -45.49
N SER A 119 -9.35 -15.48 -44.28
CA SER A 119 -10.49 -15.15 -43.43
C SER A 119 -10.08 -15.12 -41.96
N PRO A 120 -10.13 -13.96 -41.27
CA PRO A 120 -10.55 -12.66 -41.79
C PRO A 120 -9.46 -12.02 -42.69
N ALA A 121 -9.86 -11.52 -43.86
CA ALA A 121 -8.93 -11.00 -44.88
C ALA A 121 -8.08 -9.80 -44.44
N ILE A 122 -8.54 -9.05 -43.44
CA ILE A 122 -7.82 -7.87 -42.93
C ILE A 122 -6.75 -8.20 -41.88
N SER A 123 -6.59 -9.47 -41.49
CA SER A 123 -5.61 -9.93 -40.49
C SER A 123 -4.15 -9.69 -40.87
N GLY A 124 -3.23 -9.82 -39.89
CA GLY A 124 -1.78 -9.76 -40.10
C GLY A 124 -1.14 -8.41 -39.77
N GLY A 125 -1.83 -7.53 -39.02
CA GLY A 125 -1.33 -6.20 -38.66
C GLY A 125 -0.79 -6.08 -37.24
N ALA A 126 -0.70 -7.17 -36.47
CA ALA A 126 -0.32 -7.11 -35.05
C ALA A 126 1.06 -6.47 -34.80
N ASP A 127 2.05 -6.71 -35.67
CA ASP A 127 3.39 -6.10 -35.52
C ASP A 127 3.34 -4.57 -35.66
N LYS A 128 2.53 -4.07 -36.60
CA LYS A 128 2.31 -2.62 -36.75
C LYS A 128 1.57 -2.06 -35.55
N PHE A 129 0.59 -2.78 -35.03
CA PHE A 129 -0.13 -2.33 -33.84
C PHE A 129 0.79 -2.31 -32.60
N ILE A 130 1.66 -3.31 -32.42
CA ILE A 130 2.71 -3.29 -31.39
C ILE A 130 3.67 -2.10 -31.58
N SER A 131 4.09 -1.82 -32.82
CA SER A 131 4.96 -0.68 -33.12
C SER A 131 4.27 0.66 -32.79
N PHE A 132 2.98 0.83 -33.09
CA PHE A 132 2.19 1.97 -32.64
C PHE A 132 2.17 2.09 -31.10
N LEU A 133 1.95 0.98 -30.38
CA LEU A 133 1.95 1.01 -28.90
C LEU A 133 3.32 1.44 -28.35
N LYS A 134 4.40 0.91 -28.94
CA LYS A 134 5.79 1.10 -28.50
C LYS A 134 6.33 2.48 -28.84
N ASP A 135 6.21 2.89 -30.09
CA ASP A 135 6.94 4.02 -30.66
C ASP A 135 6.12 5.32 -30.63
N GLU A 136 4.79 5.22 -30.49
CA GLU A 136 3.90 6.38 -30.59
C GLU A 136 3.02 6.56 -29.34
N LEU A 137 2.19 5.58 -29.00
CA LEU A 137 1.23 5.73 -27.91
C LEU A 137 1.88 5.85 -26.54
N ARG A 138 2.77 4.92 -26.17
CA ARG A 138 3.43 4.96 -24.86
C ARG A 138 4.22 6.27 -24.66
N PRO A 139 5.09 6.71 -25.59
CA PRO A 139 5.75 8.01 -25.50
C PRO A 139 4.79 9.18 -25.37
N TYR A 140 3.64 9.14 -26.07
CA TYR A 140 2.60 10.15 -25.93
C TYR A 140 2.01 10.17 -24.52
N ILE A 141 1.68 9.01 -23.93
CA ILE A 141 1.15 8.96 -22.55
C ILE A 141 2.21 9.41 -21.53
N ASP A 142 3.46 8.97 -21.67
CA ASP A 142 4.57 9.35 -20.77
C ASP A 142 4.88 10.85 -20.83
N LYS A 143 4.67 11.50 -21.99
CA LYS A 143 4.84 12.94 -22.16
C LYS A 143 3.72 13.75 -21.52
N ASN A 144 2.48 13.28 -21.60
CA ASN A 144 1.30 14.06 -21.20
C ASN A 144 0.84 13.76 -19.76
N TYR A 145 1.28 12.65 -19.16
CA TYR A 145 0.86 12.21 -17.83
C TYR A 145 2.03 11.78 -16.95
N ARG A 146 1.85 11.83 -15.62
CA ARG A 146 2.88 11.42 -14.65
C ARG A 146 2.94 9.90 -14.53
N THR A 147 3.66 9.25 -15.43
CA THR A 147 3.87 7.79 -15.42
C THR A 147 5.17 7.41 -14.73
N ASN A 148 5.24 6.18 -14.18
CA ASN A 148 6.46 5.63 -13.57
C ASN A 148 7.19 4.62 -14.46
N GLY A 149 6.70 4.38 -15.68
CA GLY A 149 7.28 3.44 -16.65
C GLY A 149 6.82 1.99 -16.49
N ASN A 150 6.04 1.65 -15.45
CA ASN A 150 5.40 0.33 -15.35
C ASN A 150 4.10 0.29 -16.13
N ASN A 151 4.00 -0.64 -17.07
CA ASN A 151 2.91 -0.69 -18.02
C ASN A 151 2.27 -2.08 -18.03
N SER A 152 0.94 -2.15 -18.13
CA SER A 152 0.19 -3.39 -18.24
C SER A 152 -0.64 -3.42 -19.51
N LEU A 153 -0.89 -4.61 -20.07
CA LEU A 153 -1.75 -4.80 -21.22
C LEU A 153 -2.89 -5.77 -20.90
N TYR A 154 -4.12 -5.35 -21.16
CA TYR A 154 -5.32 -6.18 -21.04
C TYR A 154 -5.94 -6.42 -22.42
N GLY A 155 -6.43 -7.65 -22.63
CA GLY A 155 -7.21 -8.01 -23.81
C GLY A 155 -8.11 -9.22 -23.60
N HIS A 156 -9.16 -9.29 -24.42
CA HIS A 156 -10.17 -10.35 -24.40
C HIS A 156 -10.31 -11.02 -25.77
N SER A 157 -10.50 -12.33 -25.85
CA SER A 157 -10.69 -13.03 -27.14
C SER A 157 -9.48 -12.83 -28.08
N TYR A 158 -9.62 -12.29 -29.30
CA TYR A 158 -8.45 -11.90 -30.11
C TYR A 158 -7.54 -10.87 -29.42
N GLY A 159 -8.07 -9.96 -28.61
CA GLY A 159 -7.26 -9.08 -27.77
C GLY A 159 -6.42 -9.88 -26.76
N GLY A 160 -6.94 -10.99 -26.23
CA GLY A 160 -6.18 -11.89 -25.36
C GLY A 160 -5.08 -12.66 -26.13
N LEU A 161 -5.36 -13.07 -27.37
CA LEU A 161 -4.32 -13.58 -28.26
C LEU A 161 -3.23 -12.52 -28.50
N PHE A 162 -3.63 -11.28 -28.78
CA PHE A 162 -2.71 -10.17 -28.98
C PHE A 162 -1.84 -9.87 -27.76
N VAL A 163 -2.41 -9.91 -26.55
CA VAL A 163 -1.66 -9.81 -25.28
C VAL A 163 -0.54 -10.85 -25.22
N MET A 164 -0.85 -12.09 -25.58
CA MET A 164 0.12 -13.18 -25.59
C MET A 164 1.16 -13.02 -26.68
N TYR A 165 0.74 -12.57 -27.87
CA TYR A 165 1.66 -12.24 -28.95
C TYR A 165 2.65 -11.16 -28.54
N ALA A 166 2.18 -10.05 -27.96
CA ALA A 166 3.01 -8.96 -27.46
C ALA A 166 3.99 -9.39 -26.35
N LEU A 167 3.59 -10.28 -25.44
CA LEU A 167 4.50 -10.87 -24.45
C LEU A 167 5.65 -11.63 -25.10
N LEU A 168 5.36 -12.36 -26.19
CA LEU A 168 6.31 -13.26 -26.82
C LEU A 168 7.24 -12.56 -27.82
N THR A 169 6.82 -11.45 -28.41
CA THR A 169 7.59 -10.72 -29.42
C THR A 169 8.27 -9.46 -28.88
N GLU A 170 7.64 -8.75 -27.94
CA GLU A 170 8.16 -7.51 -27.35
C GLU A 170 7.95 -7.50 -25.81
N PRO A 171 8.54 -8.44 -25.06
CA PRO A 171 8.34 -8.58 -23.61
C PRO A 171 8.76 -7.33 -22.79
N GLN A 172 9.60 -6.46 -23.33
CA GLN A 172 9.99 -5.19 -22.72
C GLN A 172 8.86 -4.14 -22.73
N LEU A 173 7.81 -4.35 -23.52
CA LEU A 173 6.78 -3.33 -23.74
C LEU A 173 5.83 -3.21 -22.54
N PHE A 174 5.55 -4.31 -21.84
CA PHE A 174 4.68 -4.32 -20.65
C PHE A 174 5.29 -5.20 -19.56
N ASP A 175 4.94 -4.95 -18.31
CA ASP A 175 5.34 -5.73 -17.13
C ASP A 175 4.29 -6.78 -16.76
N THR A 176 3.02 -6.45 -16.98
CA THR A 176 1.88 -7.32 -16.64
C THR A 176 0.96 -7.51 -17.83
N TYR A 177 0.55 -8.75 -18.05
CA TYR A 177 -0.27 -9.18 -19.18
C TYR A 177 -1.54 -9.86 -18.66
N TYR A 178 -2.70 -9.30 -18.98
CA TYR A 178 -4.01 -9.85 -18.63
C TYR A 178 -4.70 -10.38 -19.88
N SER A 179 -4.65 -11.70 -20.07
CA SER A 179 -5.16 -12.39 -21.25
C SER A 179 -6.46 -13.12 -20.91
N THR A 180 -7.60 -12.49 -21.23
CA THR A 180 -8.92 -13.02 -20.88
C THR A 180 -9.54 -13.82 -22.02
N ASP A 181 -9.85 -15.08 -21.75
CA ASP A 181 -10.46 -16.05 -22.66
C ASP A 181 -9.86 -16.00 -24.08
N PRO A 182 -8.51 -16.10 -24.19
CA PRO A 182 -7.77 -15.81 -25.41
C PRO A 182 -8.03 -16.84 -26.51
N SER A 183 -8.18 -16.40 -27.75
CA SER A 183 -8.44 -17.27 -28.91
C SER A 183 -7.19 -18.00 -29.42
N MET A 184 -6.47 -18.71 -28.55
CA MET A 184 -5.18 -19.35 -28.83
C MET A 184 -5.24 -20.43 -29.93
N TRP A 185 -6.42 -20.99 -30.18
CA TRP A 185 -6.71 -21.94 -31.27
C TRP A 185 -6.46 -21.37 -32.67
N TRP A 186 -6.52 -20.05 -32.80
CA TRP A 186 -6.51 -19.36 -34.08
C TRP A 186 -5.23 -19.67 -34.88
N ASN A 187 -5.41 -19.78 -36.20
CA ASN A 187 -4.37 -20.13 -37.18
C ASN A 187 -3.56 -21.38 -36.78
N ASN A 188 -4.27 -22.47 -36.45
CA ASN A 188 -3.69 -23.75 -36.08
C ASN A 188 -2.71 -23.62 -34.90
N ASP A 189 -3.18 -23.07 -33.79
CA ASP A 189 -2.43 -22.89 -32.54
C ASP A 189 -1.16 -22.02 -32.69
N PHE A 190 -1.18 -21.03 -33.59
CA PHE A 190 0.00 -20.21 -33.92
C PHE A 190 0.70 -19.63 -32.67
N VAL A 191 -0.04 -18.98 -31.78
CA VAL A 191 0.54 -18.33 -30.60
C VAL A 191 1.04 -19.35 -29.56
N ILE A 192 0.50 -20.56 -29.52
CA ILE A 192 0.98 -21.65 -28.64
C ILE A 192 2.32 -22.20 -29.17
N LYS A 193 2.45 -22.35 -30.50
CA LYS A 193 3.71 -22.74 -31.14
C LYS A 193 4.78 -21.68 -30.90
N LEU A 194 4.44 -20.40 -31.11
CA LEU A 194 5.34 -19.29 -30.82
C LEU A 194 5.77 -19.28 -29.34
N ALA A 195 4.84 -19.52 -28.41
CA ALA A 195 5.17 -19.61 -26.98
C ALA A 195 6.18 -20.73 -26.68
N SER A 196 6.07 -21.87 -27.37
CA SER A 196 7.00 -23.00 -27.21
C SER A 196 8.43 -22.66 -27.62
N GLU A 197 8.60 -21.70 -28.54
CA GLU A 197 9.89 -21.21 -29.02
C GLU A 197 10.41 -20.05 -28.16
N LYS A 198 9.54 -19.11 -27.78
CA LYS A 198 9.94 -17.78 -27.28
C LYS A 198 9.84 -17.60 -25.76
N LEU A 199 9.08 -18.40 -25.02
CA LEU A 199 8.90 -18.18 -23.58
C LEU A 199 10.22 -18.15 -22.78
N GLY A 200 11.19 -19.00 -23.14
CA GLY A 200 12.50 -19.04 -22.48
C GLY A 200 13.42 -17.83 -22.77
N GLU A 201 13.06 -17.02 -23.77
CA GLU A 201 13.79 -15.79 -24.12
C GLU A 201 13.45 -14.63 -23.18
N ILE A 202 12.33 -14.69 -22.44
CA ILE A 202 11.91 -13.63 -21.51
C ILE A 202 12.92 -13.54 -20.35
N LYS A 203 13.69 -12.44 -20.28
CA LYS A 203 14.73 -12.22 -19.25
C LYS A 203 14.28 -11.31 -18.10
N SER A 204 13.47 -10.31 -18.39
CA SER A 204 12.91 -9.40 -17.39
C SER A 204 11.80 -10.08 -16.59
N GLN A 205 11.57 -9.66 -15.35
CA GLN A 205 10.44 -10.13 -14.56
C GLN A 205 9.12 -9.68 -15.19
N LYS A 206 8.17 -10.60 -15.34
CA LYS A 206 6.85 -10.36 -15.94
C LYS A 206 5.75 -11.06 -15.17
N VAL A 207 4.54 -10.52 -15.22
CA VAL A 207 3.34 -11.14 -14.67
C VAL A 207 2.39 -11.50 -15.81
N LEU A 208 1.89 -12.73 -15.82
CA LEU A 208 0.92 -13.21 -16.79
C LEU A 208 -0.30 -13.81 -16.08
N TRP A 209 -1.45 -13.21 -16.31
CA TRP A 209 -2.74 -13.72 -15.88
C TRP A 209 -3.53 -14.21 -17.11
N ILE A 210 -3.89 -15.50 -17.12
CA ILE A 210 -4.81 -16.03 -18.12
C ILE A 210 -6.09 -16.47 -17.43
N ALA A 211 -7.23 -15.98 -17.90
CA ALA A 211 -8.54 -16.43 -17.48
C ALA A 211 -9.23 -17.16 -18.63
N GLY A 212 -10.05 -18.15 -18.32
CA GLY A 212 -10.95 -18.77 -19.30
C GLY A 212 -12.18 -19.39 -18.64
N ILE A 213 -13.01 -20.04 -19.44
CA ILE A 213 -14.16 -20.83 -18.99
C ILE A 213 -13.89 -22.31 -19.26
N GLU A 214 -14.70 -23.21 -18.72
CA GLU A 214 -14.42 -24.65 -18.82
C GLU A 214 -14.39 -25.15 -20.27
N SER A 215 -15.35 -24.71 -21.09
CA SER A 215 -15.41 -25.07 -22.51
C SER A 215 -14.24 -24.50 -23.32
N THR A 216 -13.78 -23.29 -22.99
CA THR A 216 -12.68 -22.59 -23.69
C THR A 216 -11.31 -23.03 -23.19
N TYR A 217 -11.22 -23.59 -21.98
CA TYR A 217 -10.00 -24.27 -21.52
C TYR A 217 -9.52 -25.30 -22.56
N LYS A 218 -10.47 -26.04 -23.14
CA LYS A 218 -10.18 -26.98 -24.24
C LYS A 218 -10.30 -26.31 -25.61
N GLY A 219 -11.43 -25.63 -25.87
CA GLY A 219 -11.78 -25.12 -27.20
C GLY A 219 -10.95 -23.92 -27.66
N MET A 220 -10.61 -23.01 -26.75
CA MET A 220 -9.81 -21.84 -27.09
C MET A 220 -8.30 -22.07 -27.03
N GLY A 221 -7.85 -23.25 -26.57
CA GLY A 221 -6.43 -23.61 -26.52
C GLY A 221 -5.69 -23.27 -25.22
N ILE A 222 -6.39 -22.81 -24.17
CA ILE A 222 -5.77 -22.45 -22.89
C ILE A 222 -5.09 -23.64 -22.22
N GLY A 223 -5.68 -24.84 -22.25
CA GLY A 223 -5.06 -26.04 -21.68
C GLY A 223 -3.80 -26.50 -22.42
N ARG A 224 -3.71 -26.21 -23.72
CA ARG A 224 -2.47 -26.42 -24.49
C ARG A 224 -1.41 -25.40 -24.09
N MET A 225 -1.79 -24.13 -23.94
CA MET A 225 -0.90 -23.09 -23.41
C MET A 225 -0.43 -23.39 -21.98
N ASP A 226 -1.30 -23.89 -21.10
CA ASP A 226 -0.94 -24.34 -19.74
C ASP A 226 0.18 -25.38 -19.77
N SER A 227 0.07 -26.35 -20.68
CA SER A 227 1.10 -27.38 -20.85
C SER A 227 2.44 -26.77 -21.29
N VAL A 228 2.42 -25.79 -22.20
CA VAL A 228 3.63 -25.07 -22.64
C VAL A 228 4.22 -24.24 -21.50
N LEU A 229 3.40 -23.48 -20.76
CA LEU A 229 3.85 -22.65 -19.63
C LEU A 229 4.49 -23.49 -18.53
N LYS A 230 3.89 -24.63 -18.16
CA LYS A 230 4.47 -25.57 -17.18
C LYS A 230 5.85 -26.10 -17.59
N LEU A 231 6.07 -26.29 -18.89
CA LEU A 231 7.32 -26.84 -19.41
C LEU A 231 8.40 -25.79 -19.70
N LYS A 232 8.00 -24.56 -20.06
CA LYS A 232 8.90 -23.58 -20.68
C LYS A 232 8.92 -22.21 -20.02
N ALA A 233 7.98 -21.88 -19.13
CA ALA A 233 7.96 -20.58 -18.47
C ALA A 233 9.21 -20.42 -17.59
N PRO A 234 10.00 -19.35 -17.77
CA PRO A 234 11.18 -19.12 -16.95
C PRO A 234 10.77 -18.58 -15.57
N GLY A 235 11.62 -18.72 -14.54
CA GLY A 235 11.26 -18.39 -13.14
C GLY A 235 10.94 -16.91 -12.88
N ASN A 236 11.38 -16.03 -13.78
CA ASN A 236 11.08 -14.59 -13.81
C ASN A 236 9.70 -14.27 -14.46
N LEU A 237 9.06 -15.23 -15.12
CA LEU A 237 7.66 -15.12 -15.53
C LEU A 237 6.76 -15.67 -14.42
N LYS A 238 6.13 -14.77 -13.66
CA LYS A 238 5.10 -15.13 -12.68
C LYS A 238 3.78 -15.28 -13.40
N TRP A 239 3.23 -16.49 -13.45
CA TRP A 239 2.02 -16.74 -14.21
C TRP A 239 0.99 -17.53 -13.43
N LYS A 240 -0.29 -17.30 -13.76
CA LYS A 240 -1.42 -18.06 -13.24
C LYS A 240 -2.52 -18.18 -14.28
N ILE A 241 -3.13 -19.36 -14.34
CA ILE A 241 -4.32 -19.64 -15.13
C ILE A 241 -5.49 -19.88 -14.18
N ALA A 242 -6.62 -19.25 -14.45
CA ALA A 242 -7.87 -19.49 -13.74
C ALA A 242 -9.01 -19.85 -14.71
N THR A 243 -9.85 -20.80 -14.28
CA THR A 243 -11.04 -21.21 -15.02
C THR A 243 -12.31 -20.84 -14.25
N PHE A 244 -13.30 -20.32 -14.97
CA PHE A 244 -14.58 -19.90 -14.43
C PHE A 244 -15.71 -20.70 -15.10
N PRO A 245 -16.08 -21.88 -14.56
CA PRO A 245 -16.91 -22.87 -15.27
C PRO A 245 -18.34 -22.40 -15.57
N ASN A 246 -18.88 -21.48 -14.77
CA ASN A 246 -20.26 -20.99 -14.91
C ASN A 246 -20.38 -19.66 -15.69
N GLU A 247 -19.30 -19.25 -16.35
CA GLU A 247 -19.26 -18.03 -17.15
C GLU A 247 -19.40 -18.33 -18.65
N LYS A 248 -19.81 -17.31 -19.41
CA LYS A 248 -19.79 -17.29 -20.88
C LYS A 248 -18.60 -16.49 -21.38
N HIS A 249 -18.26 -16.67 -22.66
CA HIS A 249 -17.15 -15.96 -23.33
C HIS A 249 -17.12 -14.44 -23.05
N ASN A 250 -18.28 -13.78 -23.05
CA ASN A 250 -18.37 -12.34 -22.80
C ASN A 250 -18.50 -11.95 -21.32
N SER A 251 -19.09 -12.80 -20.48
CA SER A 251 -19.34 -12.48 -19.06
C SER A 251 -18.11 -12.75 -18.19
N VAL A 252 -17.25 -13.70 -18.59
CA VAL A 252 -16.00 -14.03 -17.88
C VAL A 252 -15.08 -12.82 -17.66
N ARG A 253 -15.17 -11.79 -18.51
CA ARG A 253 -14.45 -10.52 -18.38
C ARG A 253 -14.54 -9.93 -16.97
N LEU A 254 -15.71 -9.95 -16.35
CA LEU A 254 -15.91 -9.37 -15.01
C LEU A 254 -15.02 -10.07 -13.97
N LYS A 255 -15.12 -11.39 -13.86
CA LYS A 255 -14.34 -12.17 -12.89
C LYS A 255 -12.86 -12.19 -13.24
N ALA A 256 -12.54 -12.32 -14.52
CA ALA A 256 -11.17 -12.33 -15.03
C ALA A 256 -10.43 -11.02 -14.73
N MET A 257 -11.08 -9.86 -14.90
CA MET A 257 -10.49 -8.57 -14.56
C MET A 257 -10.24 -8.47 -13.05
N TYR A 258 -11.24 -8.77 -12.22
CA TYR A 258 -11.14 -8.63 -10.76
C TYR A 258 -10.07 -9.56 -10.15
N ASP A 259 -10.10 -10.84 -10.48
CA ASP A 259 -9.11 -11.80 -9.96
C ASP A 259 -7.72 -11.56 -10.58
N GLY A 260 -7.67 -11.09 -11.82
CA GLY A 260 -6.43 -10.76 -12.52
C GLY A 260 -5.66 -9.63 -11.86
N ILE A 261 -6.31 -8.48 -11.64
CA ILE A 261 -5.66 -7.34 -10.97
C ILE A 261 -5.21 -7.73 -9.56
N LYS A 262 -6.02 -8.49 -8.81
CA LYS A 262 -5.64 -8.97 -7.48
C LYS A 262 -4.44 -9.91 -7.50
N TYR A 263 -4.30 -10.74 -8.53
CA TYR A 263 -3.12 -11.58 -8.69
C TYR A 263 -1.87 -10.76 -9.00
N ALA A 264 -1.97 -9.79 -9.91
CA ALA A 264 -0.84 -8.93 -10.27
C ALA A 264 -0.34 -8.07 -9.10
N TYR A 265 -1.26 -7.54 -8.30
CA TYR A 265 -0.98 -6.73 -7.12
C TYR A 265 -1.05 -7.53 -5.80
N GLN A 266 -1.01 -8.87 -5.86
CA GLN A 266 -1.04 -9.68 -4.63
C GLN A 266 0.13 -9.26 -3.72
N GLY A 267 -0.19 -8.99 -2.44
CA GLY A 267 0.76 -8.47 -1.45
C GLY A 267 0.86 -6.94 -1.39
N PHE A 268 0.14 -6.21 -2.24
CA PHE A 268 -0.03 -4.76 -2.08
C PHE A 268 -0.75 -4.43 -0.77
N THR A 269 -0.28 -3.39 -0.09
CA THR A 269 -0.95 -2.75 1.04
C THR A 269 -0.88 -1.24 0.85
N ASP A 270 -1.93 -0.53 1.27
CA ASP A 270 -2.04 0.91 1.11
C ASP A 270 -1.33 1.72 2.21
N GLY A 271 -0.75 1.03 3.19
CA GLY A 271 0.01 1.62 4.29
C GLY A 271 1.12 0.70 4.81
N PRO A 272 1.88 1.19 5.82
CA PRO A 272 2.97 0.44 6.43
C PRO A 272 2.47 -0.79 7.19
N ILE A 273 3.39 -1.71 7.49
CA ILE A 273 3.16 -2.80 8.43
C ILE A 273 2.88 -2.19 9.81
N SER A 274 1.67 -2.36 10.33
CA SER A 274 1.23 -1.72 11.57
C SER A 274 1.33 -2.70 12.73
N PHE A 275 2.27 -2.47 13.65
CA PHE A 275 2.51 -3.35 14.79
C PHE A 275 2.95 -2.61 16.04
N HIS A 276 2.60 -3.13 17.22
CA HIS A 276 2.98 -2.56 18.51
C HIS A 276 3.24 -3.65 19.58
N PRO A 277 4.20 -3.47 20.51
CA PRO A 277 5.14 -2.34 20.59
C PRO A 277 6.06 -2.27 19.37
N MET A 278 6.59 -1.08 19.05
CA MET A 278 7.66 -0.95 18.04
C MET A 278 9.07 -1.05 18.66
N GLY A 279 9.12 -1.30 19.96
CA GLY A 279 10.32 -1.62 20.74
C GLY A 279 9.94 -1.83 22.19
N ALA A 280 10.78 -2.52 22.95
CA ALA A 280 10.55 -2.66 24.38
C ALA A 280 11.82 -2.90 25.19
N ILE A 281 11.73 -2.57 26.47
CA ILE A 281 12.57 -3.17 27.50
C ILE A 281 11.79 -4.34 28.10
N LEU A 282 12.37 -5.53 28.06
CA LEU A 282 11.79 -6.77 28.56
C LEU A 282 12.45 -7.19 29.87
N LEU A 283 11.63 -7.67 30.79
CA LEU A 283 12.08 -8.36 31.99
C LEU A 283 12.43 -9.81 31.65
N LYS A 284 13.50 -10.30 32.27
CA LYS A 284 13.92 -11.70 32.15
C LYS A 284 12.76 -12.63 32.50
N ASP A 285 12.60 -13.69 31.70
CA ASP A 285 11.60 -14.76 31.87
C ASP A 285 10.13 -14.27 31.89
N LYS A 286 9.85 -13.07 31.37
CA LYS A 286 8.47 -12.54 31.22
C LYS A 286 8.12 -12.34 29.75
N PRO A 287 7.31 -13.22 29.16
CA PRO A 287 6.90 -13.08 27.77
C PRO A 287 6.12 -11.79 27.49
N ALA A 288 6.31 -11.24 26.29
CA ALA A 288 5.68 -10.01 25.83
C ALA A 288 5.02 -10.18 24.46
N PRO A 289 3.80 -9.64 24.26
CA PRO A 289 3.18 -9.63 22.94
C PRO A 289 3.70 -8.53 22.03
N VAL A 290 3.79 -8.85 20.74
CA VAL A 290 3.72 -7.88 19.64
C VAL A 290 2.41 -8.13 18.91
N PHE A 291 1.59 -7.10 18.76
CA PHE A 291 0.30 -7.16 18.09
C PHE A 291 0.42 -6.60 16.68
N LEU A 292 -0.16 -7.30 15.70
CA LEU A 292 -0.28 -6.84 14.32
C LEU A 292 -1.70 -6.31 14.11
N LEU A 293 -1.82 -5.06 13.68
CA LEU A 293 -3.11 -4.36 13.59
C LEU A 293 -3.77 -4.49 12.22
N ASN A 294 -2.99 -4.68 11.16
CA ASN A 294 -3.50 -4.98 9.83
C ASN A 294 -3.24 -6.45 9.48
N SER A 295 -4.26 -7.10 8.91
CA SER A 295 -4.11 -8.44 8.35
C SER A 295 -3.47 -8.32 6.98
N ILE A 296 -2.17 -8.59 6.91
CA ILE A 296 -1.43 -8.57 5.65
C ILE A 296 -1.20 -10.01 5.18
N PRO A 297 -1.76 -10.40 4.02
CA PRO A 297 -1.50 -11.70 3.44
C PRO A 297 0.01 -11.92 3.24
N GLU A 298 0.51 -13.10 3.60
CA GLU A 298 1.93 -13.47 3.44
C GLU A 298 2.95 -12.60 4.21
N LEU A 299 2.54 -11.93 5.29
CA LEU A 299 3.48 -11.31 6.22
C LEU A 299 4.31 -12.38 6.94
N ARG A 300 5.64 -12.29 6.83
CA ARG A 300 6.61 -13.18 7.49
C ARG A 300 7.45 -12.42 8.51
N TYR A 301 8.04 -13.15 9.44
CA TYR A 301 8.89 -12.55 10.45
C TYR A 301 10.09 -13.41 10.84
N GLU A 302 11.13 -12.74 11.32
CA GLU A 302 12.27 -13.32 12.02
C GLU A 302 12.53 -12.53 13.31
N LEU A 303 13.12 -13.18 14.32
CA LEU A 303 13.36 -12.60 15.65
C LEU A 303 14.84 -12.36 15.96
N ASP A 304 15.74 -12.74 15.05
CA ASP A 304 17.19 -12.67 15.21
C ASP A 304 17.83 -11.53 14.37
N GLY A 305 17.01 -10.68 13.76
CA GLY A 305 17.43 -9.58 12.91
C GLY A 305 17.66 -9.95 11.43
N SER A 306 17.60 -11.24 11.07
CA SER A 306 17.74 -11.70 9.69
C SER A 306 16.56 -11.27 8.80
N GLU A 307 16.79 -11.23 7.49
CA GLU A 307 15.74 -10.91 6.51
C GLU A 307 14.83 -12.13 6.33
N PRO A 308 13.51 -12.02 6.59
CA PRO A 308 12.59 -13.11 6.35
C PRO A 308 12.57 -13.51 4.86
N ASP A 309 12.26 -14.76 4.60
CA ASP A 309 11.93 -15.27 3.27
C ASP A 309 10.56 -16.00 3.28
N LEU A 310 10.17 -16.60 2.16
CA LEU A 310 8.87 -17.30 2.06
C LEU A 310 8.79 -18.57 2.94
N SER A 311 9.92 -19.08 3.44
CA SER A 311 10.01 -20.21 4.37
C SER A 311 9.93 -19.78 5.84
N SER A 312 10.25 -18.51 6.14
CA SER A 312 10.10 -17.93 7.48
C SER A 312 8.68 -18.07 8.03
N PRO A 313 8.49 -18.11 9.36
CA PRO A 313 7.17 -18.21 9.98
C PRO A 313 6.20 -17.12 9.50
N LYS A 314 4.92 -17.49 9.31
CA LYS A 314 3.86 -16.52 9.04
C LYS A 314 3.53 -15.74 10.30
N ALA A 315 3.41 -14.43 10.16
CA ALA A 315 2.98 -13.55 11.24
C ALA A 315 1.44 -13.59 11.34
N GLU A 316 0.93 -14.03 12.49
CA GLU A 316 -0.50 -13.96 12.80
C GLU A 316 -0.85 -12.63 13.48
N SER A 317 -2.04 -12.46 14.05
CA SER A 317 -2.41 -11.22 14.77
C SER A 317 -1.51 -10.91 15.98
N ARG A 318 -0.70 -11.87 16.43
CA ARG A 318 0.18 -11.73 17.59
C ARG A 318 1.45 -12.58 17.46
N ILE A 319 2.58 -11.99 17.83
CA ILE A 319 3.86 -12.68 18.03
C ILE A 319 4.18 -12.65 19.53
N ILE A 320 4.63 -13.77 20.09
CA ILE A 320 5.04 -13.86 21.50
C ILE A 320 6.56 -13.84 21.59
N LEU A 321 7.11 -12.82 22.24
CA LEU A 321 8.52 -12.72 22.57
C LEU A 321 8.76 -13.42 23.92
N ASN A 322 9.66 -14.39 23.96
CA ASN A 322 10.04 -15.09 25.20
C ASN A 322 11.38 -14.58 25.78
N GLY A 323 11.97 -13.56 25.15
CA GLY A 323 13.26 -13.00 25.48
C GLY A 323 13.58 -11.82 24.57
N PRO A 324 14.83 -11.30 24.60
CA PRO A 324 15.25 -10.25 23.69
C PRO A 324 15.15 -10.74 22.24
N ALA A 325 14.85 -9.82 21.32
CA ALA A 325 14.64 -10.11 19.91
C ALA A 325 14.92 -8.88 19.06
N ASP A 326 15.43 -9.11 17.85
CA ASP A 326 15.47 -8.13 16.76
C ASP A 326 14.44 -8.57 15.72
N LEU A 327 13.23 -8.04 15.86
CA LEU A 327 12.11 -8.39 14.99
C LEU A 327 12.30 -7.75 13.61
N VAL A 328 12.20 -8.57 12.58
CA VAL A 328 12.06 -8.14 11.18
C VAL A 328 10.74 -8.69 10.66
N LEU A 329 9.89 -7.80 10.20
CA LEU A 329 8.62 -8.11 9.53
C LEU A 329 8.78 -7.82 8.04
N ARG A 330 8.35 -8.74 7.17
CA ARG A 330 8.45 -8.56 5.73
C ARG A 330 7.21 -9.06 4.99
N THR A 331 6.67 -8.24 4.09
CA THR A 331 5.60 -8.64 3.16
C THR A 331 6.20 -9.15 1.85
N PHE A 332 5.49 -10.05 1.19
CA PHE A 332 5.88 -10.60 -0.11
C PHE A 332 4.78 -10.38 -1.13
N SER A 333 5.09 -9.61 -2.16
CA SER A 333 4.24 -9.32 -3.29
C SER A 333 4.64 -10.15 -4.52
N THR A 334 3.72 -10.34 -5.47
CA THR A 334 3.96 -11.17 -6.68
C THR A 334 5.27 -10.84 -7.38
N THR A 335 5.63 -9.55 -7.43
CA THR A 335 6.82 -9.07 -8.13
C THR A 335 7.94 -8.59 -7.21
N GLY A 336 7.74 -8.55 -5.89
CA GLY A 336 8.66 -7.87 -4.97
C GLY A 336 8.47 -6.35 -4.90
N LYS A 337 7.69 -5.77 -5.81
CA LYS A 337 7.54 -4.31 -5.97
C LYS A 337 6.89 -3.62 -4.76
N TYR A 338 5.96 -4.31 -4.10
CA TYR A 338 5.24 -3.80 -2.93
C TYR A 338 5.68 -4.48 -1.65
N ASP A 339 6.83 -5.14 -1.67
CA ASP A 339 7.41 -5.69 -0.45
C ASP A 339 7.76 -4.54 0.48
N GLN A 340 7.36 -4.69 1.72
CA GLN A 340 7.66 -3.76 2.80
C GLN A 340 8.43 -4.49 3.88
N THR A 341 9.29 -3.75 4.57
CA THR A 341 10.03 -4.25 5.71
C THR A 341 9.88 -3.31 6.87
N ALA A 342 9.60 -3.86 8.04
CA ALA A 342 9.54 -3.12 9.29
C ALA A 342 10.38 -3.81 10.36
N ARG A 343 10.98 -3.02 11.24
CA ARG A 343 11.98 -3.49 12.21
C ARG A 343 11.67 -2.95 13.59
N ALA A 344 11.96 -3.74 14.61
CA ALA A 344 11.87 -3.35 16.01
C ALA A 344 12.87 -4.14 16.85
N SER A 345 13.39 -3.51 17.91
CA SER A 345 14.32 -4.17 18.83
C SER A 345 13.73 -4.24 20.24
N TYR A 346 13.92 -5.38 20.88
CA TYR A 346 13.43 -5.71 22.20
C TYR A 346 14.61 -6.18 23.05
N VAL A 347 14.99 -5.39 24.04
CA VAL A 347 16.20 -5.62 24.84
C VAL A 347 15.84 -6.05 26.25
N LEU A 348 16.70 -6.84 26.88
CA LEU A 348 16.56 -7.09 28.32
C LEU A 348 16.93 -5.84 29.11
N GLY A 349 16.21 -5.59 30.20
CA GLY A 349 16.56 -4.56 31.16
C GLY A 349 15.83 -4.73 32.48
N GLU A 350 16.02 -3.75 33.35
CA GLU A 350 15.44 -3.74 34.69
C GLU A 350 14.14 -2.94 34.73
N VAL A 351 13.36 -3.16 35.79
CA VAL A 351 12.18 -2.33 36.08
C VAL A 351 12.62 -0.89 36.26
N TYR A 352 11.94 0.04 35.59
CA TYR A 352 12.12 1.47 35.82
C TYR A 352 11.71 1.78 37.25
N LEU A 353 12.69 2.25 38.05
CA LEU A 353 12.46 2.61 39.44
C LEU A 353 11.76 3.96 39.50
N SER A 354 10.72 4.02 40.34
CA SER A 354 9.94 5.23 40.51
C SER A 354 10.61 6.21 41.48
N LEU A 355 10.27 7.48 41.35
CA LEU A 355 10.57 8.48 42.36
C LEU A 355 9.43 8.51 43.40
N PRO A 356 9.74 8.83 44.67
CA PRO A 356 8.72 9.25 45.61
C PRO A 356 8.04 10.53 45.08
N LYS A 357 6.83 10.82 45.56
CA LYS A 357 6.08 12.00 45.14
C LYS A 357 6.94 13.27 45.27
N PRO A 358 7.25 13.97 44.15
CA PRO A 358 8.05 15.18 44.20
C PRO A 358 7.38 16.28 45.04
N LYS A 359 8.19 17.12 45.69
CA LYS A 359 7.68 18.29 46.42
C LYS A 359 7.30 19.41 45.44
N LYS A 360 6.34 20.26 45.81
CA LYS A 360 5.90 21.45 45.04
C LYS A 360 5.45 21.12 43.61
N ILE A 361 4.61 20.10 43.48
CA ILE A 361 3.94 19.76 42.22
C ILE A 361 2.43 19.85 42.40
N THR A 362 1.74 20.24 41.33
CA THR A 362 0.27 20.34 41.27
C THR A 362 -0.25 19.39 40.19
N SER A 363 -1.29 18.63 40.52
CA SER A 363 -1.98 17.73 39.58
C SER A 363 -2.88 18.54 38.64
N GLY A 364 -3.10 18.06 37.43
CA GLY A 364 -4.00 18.70 36.46
C GLY A 364 -3.37 19.05 35.11
N GLY A 365 -2.19 18.50 34.79
CA GLY A 365 -1.54 18.69 33.48
C GLY A 365 -0.03 18.88 33.56
N PHE A 366 0.62 18.83 32.40
CA PHE A 366 2.04 19.18 32.24
C PHE A 366 2.19 20.66 31.93
N LYS A 367 3.31 21.26 32.32
CA LYS A 367 3.64 22.63 31.94
C LYS A 367 4.22 22.61 30.53
N TYR A 368 3.64 23.36 29.61
CA TYR A 368 4.19 23.51 28.27
C TYR A 368 4.83 24.88 28.07
N THR A 369 5.81 24.92 27.16
CA THR A 369 6.45 26.14 26.63
C THR A 369 6.39 26.10 25.11
N ILE A 370 6.04 27.22 24.49
CA ILE A 370 5.90 27.38 23.04
C ILE A 370 7.01 28.28 22.50
N TYR A 371 7.47 27.93 21.32
CA TYR A 371 8.49 28.63 20.55
C TYR A 371 7.98 28.84 19.12
N GLU A 372 8.28 29.99 18.54
CA GLU A 372 7.95 30.31 17.15
C GLU A 372 9.17 30.03 16.26
N GLY A 373 8.94 29.43 15.09
CA GLY A 373 9.98 29.20 14.10
C GLY A 373 9.63 28.10 13.09
N VAL A 374 10.49 27.94 12.10
CA VAL A 374 10.34 26.94 11.03
C VAL A 374 11.47 25.94 11.17
N TRP A 375 11.11 24.66 11.25
CA TRP A 375 12.06 23.56 11.37
C TRP A 375 11.60 22.37 10.54
N ASP A 376 12.55 21.54 10.14
CA ASP A 376 12.32 20.23 9.54
C ASP A 376 12.58 19.08 10.54
N LYS A 377 13.08 19.42 11.73
CA LYS A 377 13.37 18.53 12.87
C LYS A 377 13.18 19.24 14.21
N ILE A 378 13.06 18.47 15.29
CA ILE A 378 12.98 18.99 16.66
C ILE A 378 14.18 19.92 16.94
N PRO A 379 13.93 21.19 17.31
CA PRO A 379 15.00 22.16 17.49
C PRO A 379 15.73 22.01 18.82
N ASP A 380 16.90 22.65 18.92
CA ASP A 380 17.59 22.85 20.19
C ASP A 380 16.89 23.95 21.00
N PHE A 381 15.93 23.55 21.83
CA PHE A 381 15.10 24.44 22.65
C PHE A 381 15.91 25.37 23.59
N LYS A 382 17.16 25.03 23.93
CA LYS A 382 18.01 25.88 24.78
C LYS A 382 18.43 27.18 24.08
N LYS A 383 18.38 27.21 22.74
CA LYS A 383 18.74 28.37 21.92
C LYS A 383 17.53 29.24 21.56
N LEU A 384 16.32 28.84 21.97
CA LEU A 384 15.08 29.49 21.57
C LEU A 384 14.53 30.38 22.68
N LYS A 385 13.86 31.46 22.29
CA LYS A 385 13.13 32.34 23.19
C LYS A 385 11.68 31.88 23.29
N ALA A 386 11.22 31.60 24.51
CA ALA A 386 9.83 31.23 24.76
C ALA A 386 8.88 32.39 24.43
N ILE A 387 7.77 32.09 23.77
CA ILE A 387 6.71 33.06 23.47
C ILE A 387 5.50 32.93 24.40
N GLN A 388 5.24 31.73 24.91
CA GLN A 388 4.13 31.45 25.83
C GLN A 388 4.43 30.21 26.67
N THR A 389 3.87 30.18 27.87
CA THR A 389 3.77 28.97 28.71
C THR A 389 2.33 28.73 29.13
N GLY A 390 1.98 27.47 29.42
CA GLY A 390 0.67 27.12 29.95
C GLY A 390 0.63 25.70 30.52
N ILE A 391 -0.57 25.20 30.81
CA ILE A 391 -0.80 23.84 31.30
C ILE A 391 -1.63 23.06 30.28
N THR A 392 -1.25 21.82 29.99
CA THR A 392 -1.96 20.94 29.05
C THR A 392 -3.33 20.54 29.57
N ASP A 393 -4.35 20.47 28.71
CA ASP A 393 -5.66 19.91 29.06
C ASP A 393 -5.70 18.37 28.99
N SER A 394 -6.87 17.77 29.25
CA SER A 394 -7.05 16.31 29.27
C SER A 394 -6.75 15.64 27.94
N MET A 395 -6.97 16.34 26.83
CA MET A 395 -6.80 15.81 25.48
C MET A 395 -5.44 16.14 24.88
N PHE A 396 -4.60 16.92 25.58
CA PHE A 396 -3.40 17.51 24.99
C PHE A 396 -3.76 18.36 23.75
N SER A 397 -4.89 19.08 23.81
CA SER A 397 -5.41 19.82 22.66
C SER A 397 -4.51 20.99 22.30
N LEU A 398 -4.07 21.03 21.04
CA LEU A 398 -3.31 22.15 20.47
C LEU A 398 -4.23 23.27 19.93
N LYS A 399 -5.55 23.15 20.07
CA LYS A 399 -6.52 24.08 19.44
C LYS A 399 -6.45 25.50 19.99
N ASN A 400 -6.05 25.67 21.25
CA ASN A 400 -6.01 26.97 21.92
C ASN A 400 -4.61 27.59 21.95
N LEU A 401 -3.68 27.08 21.14
CA LEU A 401 -2.34 27.65 21.02
C LEU A 401 -2.36 28.99 20.27
N PRO A 402 -1.43 29.92 20.58
CA PRO A 402 -1.33 31.23 19.93
C PRO A 402 -0.95 31.12 18.46
N LEU A 403 -0.26 30.05 18.08
CA LEU A 403 0.20 29.77 16.74
C LEU A 403 -0.51 28.54 16.19
N LYS A 404 -0.85 28.59 14.89
CA LYS A 404 -1.47 27.48 14.17
C LYS A 404 -0.49 26.68 13.32
N LYS A 405 0.68 27.24 13.04
CA LYS A 405 1.77 26.64 12.25
C LYS A 405 3.09 27.26 12.68
N ASN A 406 4.20 26.67 12.24
CA ASN A 406 5.55 27.17 12.50
C ASN A 406 5.80 27.40 14.00
N PHE A 407 5.56 26.36 14.78
CA PHE A 407 5.80 26.39 16.22
C PHE A 407 6.44 25.09 16.70
N ALA A 408 7.13 25.19 17.83
CA ALA A 408 7.59 24.05 18.59
C ALA A 408 7.09 24.14 20.04
N LEU A 409 6.89 22.98 20.66
CA LEU A 409 6.34 22.85 22.00
C LEU A 409 7.16 21.86 22.81
N VAL A 410 7.41 22.22 24.07
CA VAL A 410 7.96 21.32 25.09
C VAL A 410 6.97 21.25 26.23
N ALA A 411 6.43 20.06 26.52
CA ALA A 411 5.63 19.80 27.71
C ALA A 411 6.40 18.95 28.71
N GLU A 412 6.54 19.45 29.94
CA GLU A 412 7.33 18.85 31.00
C GLU A 412 6.56 18.75 32.31
N GLY A 413 6.88 17.72 33.08
CA GLY A 413 6.33 17.53 34.42
C GLY A 413 6.62 16.15 34.96
N TYR A 414 5.68 15.62 35.72
CA TYR A 414 5.73 14.27 36.25
C TYR A 414 4.46 13.50 35.90
N VAL A 415 4.63 12.24 35.52
CA VAL A 415 3.54 11.28 35.40
C VAL A 415 3.52 10.35 36.61
N GLU A 416 2.32 10.12 37.16
CA GLU A 416 2.09 9.13 38.21
C GLU A 416 1.65 7.80 37.58
N ILE A 417 2.38 6.75 37.92
CA ILE A 417 2.11 5.36 37.57
C ILE A 417 1.40 4.71 38.74
N ALA A 418 0.19 4.21 38.52
CA ALA A 418 -0.72 3.77 39.57
C ALA A 418 -0.42 2.36 40.09
N GLU A 419 0.19 1.52 39.27
CA GLU A 419 0.48 0.11 39.56
C GLU A 419 1.75 -0.36 38.86
N ASP A 420 2.32 -1.47 39.33
CA ASP A 420 3.51 -2.06 38.74
C ASP A 420 3.13 -2.84 37.47
N GLY A 421 3.96 -2.78 36.42
CA GLY A 421 3.81 -3.65 35.26
C GLY A 421 4.35 -3.05 33.97
N TYR A 422 4.03 -3.71 32.85
CA TYR A 422 4.36 -3.18 31.53
C TYR A 422 3.39 -2.07 31.12
N TYR A 423 3.97 -0.93 30.76
CA TYR A 423 3.25 0.18 30.13
C TYR A 423 3.72 0.30 28.68
N LEU A 424 2.78 0.24 27.74
CA LEU A 424 3.04 0.60 26.35
C LEU A 424 2.74 2.07 26.18
N TRP A 425 3.75 2.88 25.87
CA TRP A 425 3.60 4.28 25.55
C TRP A 425 3.48 4.45 24.05
N ALA A 426 2.63 5.37 23.59
CA ALA A 426 2.58 5.72 22.18
C ALA A 426 2.37 7.22 21.97
N ILE A 427 3.03 7.75 20.94
CA ILE A 427 2.87 9.12 20.46
C ILE A 427 2.50 9.11 18.98
N GLY A 428 1.52 9.92 18.63
CA GLY A 428 1.13 10.19 17.24
C GLY A 428 1.17 11.68 16.98
N SER A 429 1.75 12.10 15.85
CA SER A 429 1.87 13.50 15.45
C SER A 429 1.91 13.67 13.94
N ASN A 430 1.29 14.73 13.39
CA ASN A 430 1.78 15.33 12.13
C ASN A 430 3.13 15.94 12.48
N ASP A 431 4.21 15.87 11.73
CA ASP A 431 5.51 16.42 12.11
C ASP A 431 6.10 15.87 13.43
N GLY A 432 7.27 16.36 13.80
CA GLY A 432 8.16 15.64 14.68
C GLY A 432 7.75 15.68 16.14
N SER A 433 7.86 14.55 16.83
CA SER A 433 7.71 14.47 18.29
C SER A 433 8.70 13.52 18.97
N ARG A 434 9.03 13.79 20.23
CA ARG A 434 9.89 12.93 21.07
C ARG A 434 9.34 12.79 22.47
N LEU A 435 9.28 11.56 22.97
CA LEU A 435 8.88 11.26 24.35
C LEU A 435 10.08 10.83 25.17
N TYR A 436 10.26 11.47 26.32
CA TYR A 436 11.25 11.10 27.32
C TYR A 436 10.55 10.75 28.62
N ILE A 437 10.97 9.64 29.23
CA ILE A 437 10.56 9.23 30.57
C ILE A 437 11.82 8.97 31.38
N ASN A 438 11.89 9.52 32.59
CA ASN A 438 13.09 9.43 33.42
C ASN A 438 14.36 9.94 32.70
N ASN A 439 14.21 11.03 31.94
CA ASN A 439 15.25 11.66 31.12
C ASN A 439 15.84 10.76 30.01
N THR A 440 15.26 9.58 29.78
CA THR A 440 15.63 8.66 28.71
C THR A 440 14.71 8.89 27.51
N LEU A 441 15.28 9.08 26.33
CA LEU A 441 14.51 9.14 25.08
C LEU A 441 13.89 7.77 24.84
N LEU A 442 12.57 7.70 24.88
CA LEU A 442 11.81 6.47 24.75
C LEU A 442 11.28 6.28 23.33
N ILE A 443 10.78 7.36 22.74
CA ILE A 443 10.22 7.35 21.39
C ILE A 443 10.76 8.57 20.64
N ASP A 444 11.34 8.33 19.47
CA ASP A 444 11.75 9.36 18.51
C ASP A 444 10.89 9.25 17.25
N ASN A 445 10.02 10.23 17.05
CA ASN A 445 9.15 10.37 15.89
C ASN A 445 9.43 11.73 15.21
N ASP A 446 10.70 12.11 15.09
CA ASP A 446 11.14 13.39 14.52
C ASP A 446 11.09 13.42 12.98
N GLY A 447 10.97 14.62 12.40
CA GLY A 447 10.83 14.87 10.97
C GLY A 447 9.44 15.35 10.53
N ILE A 448 9.32 15.77 9.28
CA ILE A 448 8.05 16.20 8.67
C ILE A 448 7.26 14.98 8.21
N HIS A 449 6.01 14.82 8.68
CA HIS A 449 5.11 13.73 8.29
C HIS A 449 3.64 14.00 8.69
N ASN A 450 2.70 13.11 8.38
CA ASN A 450 1.30 13.22 8.81
C ASN A 450 1.05 12.42 10.13
N SER A 451 -0.13 12.59 10.76
CA SER A 451 -0.51 11.92 12.03
C SER A 451 -0.65 10.40 11.96
N GLU A 452 -0.53 9.78 10.79
CA GLU A 452 -0.72 8.34 10.63
C GLU A 452 0.44 7.52 11.22
N ASN A 453 1.53 8.19 11.62
CA ASN A 453 2.73 7.59 12.22
C ASN A 453 2.64 7.49 13.75
N LEU A 454 1.77 6.62 14.27
CA LEU A 454 1.80 6.26 15.69
C LEU A 454 3.06 5.44 16.00
N LYS A 455 3.94 5.95 16.86
CA LYS A 455 5.11 5.22 17.37
C LYS A 455 4.84 4.74 18.79
N SER A 456 5.31 3.55 19.13
CA SER A 456 5.10 2.99 20.46
C SER A 456 6.30 2.24 21.03
N PHE A 457 6.45 2.30 22.35
CA PHE A 457 7.52 1.62 23.06
C PHE A 457 7.03 1.15 24.44
N MET A 458 7.38 -0.08 24.81
CA MET A 458 6.94 -0.70 26.06
C MET A 458 8.06 -0.75 27.09
N ILE A 459 7.76 -0.35 28.34
CA ILE A 459 8.70 -0.41 29.46
C ILE A 459 8.05 -1.02 30.70
N PRO A 460 8.81 -1.78 31.52
CA PRO A 460 8.38 -2.24 32.82
C PRO A 460 8.56 -1.12 33.84
N MET A 461 7.49 -0.73 34.51
CA MET A 461 7.49 0.40 35.45
C MET A 461 7.01 -0.03 36.83
N GLN A 462 7.62 0.53 37.87
CA GLN A 462 7.10 0.48 39.23
C GLN A 462 6.09 1.61 39.46
N LYS A 463 5.11 1.40 40.33
CA LYS A 463 4.22 2.41 40.86
C LYS A 463 5.02 3.58 41.44
N GLY A 464 4.62 4.81 41.10
CA GLY A 464 5.21 6.04 41.63
C GLY A 464 5.35 7.13 40.56
N PHE A 465 6.29 8.05 40.74
CA PHE A 465 6.39 9.25 39.90
C PHE A 465 7.59 9.20 38.97
N TYR A 466 7.42 9.68 37.74
CA TYR A 466 8.49 9.75 36.73
C TYR A 466 8.51 11.11 36.07
N PRO A 467 9.67 11.74 35.87
CA PRO A 467 9.72 12.95 35.06
C PRO A 467 9.41 12.58 33.61
N LEU A 468 8.54 13.37 32.99
CA LEU A 468 8.11 13.19 31.61
C LEU A 468 8.39 14.48 30.86
N LYS A 469 8.97 14.35 29.66
CA LYS A 469 9.15 15.44 28.70
C LYS A 469 8.63 14.99 27.34
N LEU A 470 7.79 15.81 26.71
CA LEU A 470 7.32 15.65 25.36
C LEU A 470 7.77 16.85 24.54
N GLU A 471 8.51 16.60 23.47
CA GLU A 471 8.95 17.61 22.50
C GLU A 471 8.13 17.44 21.21
N TYR A 472 7.79 18.54 20.56
CA TYR A 472 6.98 18.56 19.33
C TYR A 472 7.30 19.78 18.46
N PHE A 473 7.21 19.66 17.13
CA PHE A 473 7.16 20.81 16.22
C PHE A 473 6.11 20.62 15.13
N GLN A 474 5.63 21.72 14.56
CA GLN A 474 4.66 21.73 13.46
C GLN A 474 5.01 22.82 12.44
N THR A 475 4.91 22.47 11.16
CA THR A 475 5.19 23.34 10.01
C THR A 475 3.94 23.91 9.35
N ASP A 476 2.83 23.17 9.33
CA ASP A 476 1.57 23.59 8.70
C ASP A 476 0.40 23.72 9.70
N GLU A 477 -0.81 23.98 9.20
CA GLU A 477 -2.00 24.19 10.04
C GLU A 477 -2.68 22.90 10.51
N SER A 478 -2.25 21.74 10.02
CA SER A 478 -2.83 20.42 10.32
C SER A 478 -2.30 19.84 11.64
N HIS A 479 -2.11 20.64 12.67
CA HIS A 479 -1.47 20.19 13.91
C HIS A 479 -2.26 19.05 14.61
N ASN A 480 -1.56 17.96 14.93
CA ASN A 480 -2.09 16.87 15.74
C ASN A 480 -0.96 16.35 16.62
N LEU A 481 -1.24 16.16 17.91
CA LEU A 481 -0.33 15.53 18.85
C LEU A 481 -1.16 14.76 19.87
N GLN A 482 -0.81 13.49 20.04
CA GLN A 482 -1.46 12.61 20.99
C GLN A 482 -0.41 11.84 21.79
N LEU A 483 -0.61 11.78 23.11
CA LEU A 483 0.13 10.92 24.03
C LEU A 483 -0.85 9.97 24.73
N ILE A 484 -0.71 8.68 24.44
CA ILE A 484 -1.52 7.62 25.05
C ILE A 484 -0.61 6.57 25.69
N TYR A 485 -1.19 5.80 26.61
CA TYR A 485 -0.56 4.61 27.14
C TYR A 485 -1.54 3.42 27.16
N LEU A 486 -1.02 2.22 27.29
CA LEU A 486 -1.78 1.05 27.72
C LEU A 486 -1.24 0.62 29.08
N THR A 487 -2.10 0.55 30.08
CA THR A 487 -1.73 0.16 31.44
C THR A 487 -1.73 -1.38 31.58
N PRO A 488 -1.06 -1.93 32.61
CA PRO A 488 -1.10 -3.35 32.90
C PRO A 488 -2.55 -3.87 32.98
N GLY A 489 -2.85 -4.95 32.25
CA GLY A 489 -4.18 -5.57 32.24
C GLY A 489 -5.30 -4.79 31.56
N ALA A 490 -5.04 -3.58 31.05
CA ALA A 490 -6.03 -2.83 30.27
C ALA A 490 -6.26 -3.46 28.90
N GLY A 491 -7.50 -3.34 28.41
CA GLY A 491 -7.89 -3.82 27.09
C GLY A 491 -7.65 -2.81 25.95
N GLU A 492 -7.55 -1.52 26.27
CA GLU A 492 -7.48 -0.44 25.27
C GLU A 492 -6.56 0.69 25.74
N PRO A 493 -5.83 1.35 24.81
CA PRO A 493 -5.00 2.48 25.15
C PRO A 493 -5.86 3.71 25.46
N ILE A 494 -5.44 4.50 26.44
CA ILE A 494 -6.15 5.72 26.85
C ILE A 494 -5.17 6.90 26.95
N PRO A 495 -5.65 8.15 26.80
CA PRO A 495 -4.87 9.32 27.19
C PRO A 495 -4.48 9.22 28.67
N VAL A 496 -3.27 9.68 29.02
CA VAL A 496 -2.84 9.72 30.43
C VAL A 496 -3.84 10.58 31.22
N PRO A 497 -4.55 10.09 32.24
CA PRO A 497 -5.54 10.91 32.96
C PRO A 497 -4.95 12.18 33.60
N LEU A 498 -5.67 13.32 33.58
CA LEU A 498 -5.20 14.59 34.17
C LEU A 498 -4.74 14.45 35.62
N LYS A 499 -5.44 13.63 36.42
CA LYS A 499 -5.10 13.37 37.82
C LYS A 499 -3.69 12.78 38.00
N TYR A 500 -3.17 12.12 36.97
CA TYR A 500 -1.84 11.51 36.95
C TYR A 500 -0.80 12.39 36.23
N ARG A 501 -1.16 13.59 35.79
CA ARG A 501 -0.24 14.56 35.17
C ARG A 501 0.03 15.69 36.14
N TYR A 502 1.30 15.94 36.43
CA TYR A 502 1.73 16.93 37.39
C TYR A 502 2.71 17.91 36.76
N HIS A 503 2.64 19.18 37.15
CA HIS A 503 3.64 20.20 36.82
C HIS A 503 4.25 20.76 38.11
N ARG A 504 5.47 21.31 38.01
CA ARG A 504 6.10 22.03 39.12
C ARG A 504 5.40 23.39 39.31
N ASN A 505 5.18 23.75 40.57
CA ASN A 505 4.61 25.04 40.98
C ASN A 505 5.51 26.21 40.61
#